data_AF-X5UFT9-F1
#
_entry.id   AF-X5UFT9-F1
#
_cell.length_a   1.000
_cell.length_b   1.000
_cell.length_c   1.000
_cell.angle_alpha   90.00
_cell.angle_beta   90.00
_cell.angle_gamma   90.00
#
_symmetry.space_group_name_H-M   'P 1'
#
loop_
_entity.id
_entity.type
_entity.pdbx_description
1 polymer ?
#
loop_
_entity_poly.entity_id
_entity_poly.type
_entity_poly.pdbx_seq_one_letter_code
_entity_poly.pdbx_strand_id
1 'polypeptide(L)'
;MSGKFAGLAIAGGIAVLVLVNVALYNTPVDISPIASGKGHDGGPASAAGALQFPEAGDFSETFQRPLFTPMRRKIIPPPPAPLPVEVAVAPVEQAPPPVDVAPAAAPSLLGISIQGGAGKALLRVAGKDEALWYASGETVDGWTVSVIDKDQAVLERDGKVARIPLHPPWTNPPPAPPPPPPPEPEL
;
A
#
# COMPACT_ATOMS: atom_id res chain seq x y z
N MET A 1 56.39 25.93 4.55
CA MET A 1 55.48 26.85 5.29
C MET A 1 54.01 26.78 4.83
N SER A 2 53.62 25.94 3.86
CA SER A 2 52.26 25.95 3.28
C SER A 2 51.16 25.17 4.02
N GLY A 3 51.50 24.20 4.88
CA GLY A 3 50.49 23.32 5.50
C GLY A 3 49.56 24.01 6.51
N LYS A 4 50.05 25.05 7.19
CA LYS A 4 49.25 25.81 8.17
C LYS A 4 48.17 26.67 7.51
N PHE A 5 48.47 27.22 6.33
CA PHE A 5 47.52 28.03 5.56
C PHE A 5 46.42 27.16 4.94
N ALA A 6 46.76 25.95 4.47
CA ALA A 6 45.77 24.99 3.98
C ALA A 6 44.82 24.52 5.09
N GLY A 7 45.34 24.24 6.30
CA GLY A 7 44.52 23.87 7.45
C GLY A 7 43.57 24.98 7.90
N LEU A 8 44.03 26.23 7.90
CA LEU A 8 43.20 27.40 8.21
C LEU A 8 42.07 27.59 7.18
N ALA A 9 42.37 27.40 5.89
CA ALA A 9 41.37 27.52 4.83
C ALA A 9 40.26 26.46 4.95
N ILE A 10 40.63 25.21 5.25
CA ILE A 10 39.66 24.12 5.45
C ILE A 10 38.80 24.39 6.70
N ALA A 11 39.41 24.78 7.82
CA ALA A 11 38.69 25.11 9.04
C ALA A 11 37.72 26.28 8.84
N GLY A 12 38.14 27.30 8.08
CA GLY A 12 37.27 28.41 7.67
C GLY A 12 36.09 27.94 6.82
N GLY A 13 36.33 27.07 5.84
CA GLY A 13 35.27 26.49 5.01
C GLY A 13 34.24 25.69 5.81
N ILE A 14 34.71 24.86 6.76
CA ILE A 14 33.82 24.10 7.66
C ILE A 14 33.00 25.05 8.54
N ALA A 15 33.62 26.08 9.11
CA ALA A 15 32.93 27.06 9.94
C ALA A 15 31.82 27.78 9.17
N VAL A 16 32.08 28.16 7.91
CA VAL A 16 31.06 28.74 7.01
C VAL A 16 29.93 27.74 6.75
N LEU A 17 30.24 26.48 6.47
CA LEU A 17 29.24 25.46 6.20
C LEU A 17 28.32 25.23 7.41
N VAL A 18 28.89 25.17 8.62
CA VAL A 18 28.14 25.02 9.87
C VAL A 18 27.23 26.24 10.08
N LEU A 19 27.75 27.45 9.86
CA LEU A 19 26.97 28.68 10.04
C LEU A 19 25.79 28.75 9.06
N VAL A 20 26.02 28.38 7.79
CA VAL A 20 24.96 28.28 6.77
C VAL A 20 23.92 27.23 7.17
N ASN A 21 24.33 26.06 7.64
CA ASN A 21 23.42 25.00 8.05
C ASN A 21 22.57 25.41 9.27
N VAL A 22 23.14 26.11 10.24
CA VAL A 22 22.42 26.66 11.40
C VAL A 22 21.44 27.76 10.97
N ALA A 23 21.83 28.62 10.02
CA ALA A 23 20.93 29.64 9.48
C ALA A 23 19.74 29.00 8.74
N LEU A 24 19.98 27.95 7.95
CA LEU A 24 18.93 27.18 7.26
C LEU A 24 18.00 26.46 8.25
N TYR A 25 18.55 25.90 9.33
CA TYR A 25 17.74 25.21 10.34
C TYR A 25 16.78 26.15 11.09
N ASN A 26 17.21 27.39 11.34
CA ASN A 26 16.43 28.38 12.08
C ASN A 26 15.57 29.30 11.19
N THR A 27 15.68 29.19 9.87
CA THR A 27 14.84 29.97 8.95
C THR A 27 13.55 29.18 8.68
N PRO A 28 12.38 29.69 9.08
CA PRO A 28 11.13 29.03 8.74
C PRO A 28 10.96 29.08 7.22
N VAL A 29 10.79 27.90 6.60
CA VAL A 29 10.47 27.80 5.18
C VAL A 29 9.04 28.29 5.00
N ASP A 30 8.85 29.35 4.21
CA ASP A 30 7.52 29.82 3.85
C ASP A 30 6.86 28.79 2.91
N ILE A 31 5.95 28.01 3.47
CA ILE A 31 5.10 27.04 2.75
C ILE A 31 3.71 27.62 2.47
N SER A 32 3.52 28.93 2.63
CA SER A 32 2.28 29.57 2.25
C SER A 32 2.03 29.33 0.76
N PRO A 33 0.77 29.06 0.34
CA PRO A 33 0.45 28.89 -1.05
C PRO A 33 0.92 30.12 -1.83
N ILE A 34 1.80 29.93 -2.81
CA ILE A 34 2.11 30.98 -3.78
C ILE A 34 0.80 31.37 -4.45
N ALA A 35 0.33 32.61 -4.24
CA ALA A 35 -0.73 33.15 -5.07
C ALA A 35 -0.25 32.99 -6.51
N SER A 36 -0.99 32.26 -7.34
CA SER A 36 -0.61 31.90 -8.71
C SER A 36 -0.39 33.17 -9.54
N GLY A 37 0.81 33.71 -9.45
CA GLY A 37 1.30 34.82 -10.24
C GLY A 37 1.79 34.25 -11.56
N LYS A 38 0.90 34.24 -12.56
CA LYS A 38 1.19 34.15 -14.00
C LYS A 38 2.44 33.34 -14.34
N GLY A 39 2.32 32.01 -14.27
CA GLY A 39 3.41 31.09 -14.56
C GLY A 39 2.89 29.70 -14.88
N HIS A 40 2.78 29.41 -16.18
CA HIS A 40 2.65 28.10 -16.83
C HIS A 40 1.80 27.05 -16.09
N ASP A 41 0.50 27.20 -16.31
CA ASP A 41 -0.61 26.46 -15.71
C ASP A 41 -0.60 24.97 -16.15
N GLY A 42 0.19 24.15 -15.47
CA GLY A 42 0.14 22.68 -15.56
C GLY A 42 -0.80 22.02 -14.54
N GLY A 43 -1.54 22.81 -13.74
CA GLY A 43 -2.65 22.34 -12.91
C GLY A 43 -3.97 22.65 -13.60
N PRO A 44 -5.04 21.85 -13.39
CA PRO A 44 -6.32 22.12 -14.03
C PRO A 44 -6.76 23.52 -13.62
N ALA A 45 -6.72 24.45 -14.57
CA ALA A 45 -7.32 25.75 -14.39
C ALA A 45 -8.75 25.51 -13.92
N SER A 46 -9.09 26.03 -12.75
CA SER A 46 -10.49 26.27 -12.43
C SER A 46 -10.95 27.35 -13.41
N ALA A 47 -11.29 26.89 -14.62
CA ALA A 47 -12.06 27.66 -15.56
C ALA A 47 -13.45 27.78 -14.94
N ALA A 48 -13.60 28.70 -13.99
CA ALA A 48 -14.83 29.44 -13.83
C ALA A 48 -14.99 30.44 -15.00
N GLY A 49 -14.58 30.06 -16.22
CA GLY A 49 -15.32 30.48 -17.39
C GLY A 49 -16.68 29.82 -17.23
N ALA A 50 -17.74 30.62 -17.21
CA ALA A 50 -19.11 30.14 -17.08
C ALA A 50 -19.24 28.83 -17.87
N LEU A 51 -19.41 27.71 -17.16
CA LEU A 51 -19.70 26.43 -17.78
C LEU A 51 -21.01 26.68 -18.52
N GLN A 52 -20.91 26.94 -19.82
CA GLN A 52 -22.06 26.92 -20.70
C GLN A 52 -22.43 25.45 -20.80
N PHE A 53 -23.24 25.00 -19.84
CA PHE A 53 -23.96 23.76 -20.00
C PHE A 53 -24.76 23.92 -21.30
N PRO A 54 -24.56 23.05 -22.30
CA PRO A 54 -25.47 23.03 -23.43
C PRO A 54 -26.88 22.92 -22.88
N GLU A 55 -27.81 23.68 -23.46
CA GLU A 55 -29.21 23.64 -23.09
C GLU A 55 -29.64 22.17 -22.96
N ALA A 56 -30.41 21.84 -21.92
CA ALA A 56 -30.72 20.46 -21.52
C ALA A 56 -31.59 19.67 -22.52
N GLY A 57 -31.45 19.95 -23.82
CA GLY A 57 -32.01 19.20 -24.92
C GLY A 57 -31.06 18.07 -25.32
N ASP A 58 -31.58 16.85 -25.18
CA ASP A 58 -31.06 15.60 -25.73
C ASP A 58 -29.95 14.84 -24.97
N PHE A 59 -30.19 14.65 -23.66
CA PHE A 59 -29.59 13.51 -22.92
C PHE A 59 -30.35 12.19 -23.13
N SER A 60 -31.18 12.09 -24.19
CA SER A 60 -31.97 10.88 -24.50
C SER A 60 -31.08 9.62 -24.57
N GLU A 61 -29.86 9.72 -25.09
CA GLU A 61 -28.90 8.62 -25.13
C GLU A 61 -28.54 8.04 -23.74
N THR A 62 -28.47 8.88 -22.71
CA THR A 62 -28.21 8.43 -21.33
C THR A 62 -29.35 7.57 -20.78
N PHE A 63 -30.58 7.80 -21.25
CA PHE A 63 -31.75 7.00 -20.90
C PHE A 63 -31.94 5.78 -21.80
N GLN A 64 -31.41 5.78 -23.02
CA GLN A 64 -31.49 4.63 -23.94
C GLN A 64 -30.60 3.46 -23.53
N ARG A 65 -29.60 3.67 -22.65
CA ARG A 65 -28.74 2.61 -22.11
C ARG A 65 -28.89 2.56 -20.58
N PRO A 66 -29.99 2.03 -20.04
CA PRO A 66 -30.19 1.97 -18.60
C PRO A 66 -29.04 1.20 -17.92
N LEU A 67 -28.21 1.93 -17.16
CA LEU A 67 -27.09 1.36 -16.37
C LEU A 67 -27.57 0.40 -15.27
N PHE A 68 -28.86 0.48 -14.94
CA PHE A 68 -29.57 -0.30 -13.93
C PHE A 68 -30.74 -1.08 -14.54
N THR A 69 -30.46 -1.95 -15.51
CA THR A 69 -31.45 -2.99 -15.85
C THR A 69 -31.58 -3.97 -14.69
N PRO A 70 -32.79 -4.53 -14.44
CA PRO A 70 -32.99 -5.60 -13.46
C PRO A 70 -32.21 -6.89 -13.79
N MET A 71 -31.47 -6.94 -14.89
CA MET A 71 -30.50 -7.98 -15.23
C MET A 71 -29.19 -7.89 -14.44
N ARG A 72 -28.94 -6.82 -13.67
CA ARG A 72 -27.92 -6.83 -12.59
C ARG A 72 -28.40 -7.62 -11.36
N ARG A 73 -29.08 -8.75 -11.54
CA ARG A 73 -29.29 -9.72 -10.45
C ARG A 73 -27.99 -10.49 -10.24
N LYS A 74 -27.72 -10.82 -8.97
CA LYS A 74 -26.60 -11.66 -8.56
C LYS A 74 -26.56 -12.91 -9.45
N ILE A 75 -25.41 -13.17 -10.08
CA ILE A 75 -25.17 -14.42 -10.79
C ILE A 75 -25.33 -15.53 -9.74
N ILE A 76 -26.37 -16.35 -9.88
CA ILE A 76 -26.52 -17.59 -9.12
C ILE A 76 -25.70 -18.63 -9.90
N PRO A 77 -24.59 -19.15 -9.34
CA PRO A 77 -23.84 -20.21 -10.01
C PRO A 77 -24.78 -21.40 -10.27
N PRO A 78 -24.71 -22.04 -11.44
CA PRO A 78 -25.42 -23.30 -11.64
C PRO A 78 -24.98 -24.30 -10.56
N PRO A 79 -25.87 -25.22 -10.13
CA PRO A 79 -25.49 -26.29 -9.21
C PRO A 79 -24.24 -27.00 -9.71
N PRO A 80 -23.26 -27.30 -8.84
CA PRO A 80 -22.05 -27.99 -9.25
C PRO A 80 -22.45 -29.33 -9.89
N ALA A 81 -21.95 -29.56 -11.11
CA ALA A 81 -22.10 -30.86 -11.76
C ALA A 81 -21.52 -31.94 -10.84
N PRO A 82 -22.13 -33.15 -10.79
CA PRO A 82 -21.54 -34.25 -10.05
C PRO A 82 -20.12 -34.48 -10.58
N LEU A 83 -19.15 -34.34 -9.68
CA LEU A 83 -17.74 -34.55 -10.00
C LEU A 83 -17.59 -35.97 -10.54
N PRO A 84 -16.96 -36.17 -11.72
CA PRO A 84 -16.55 -37.49 -12.14
C PRO A 84 -15.72 -38.11 -11.01
N VAL A 85 -16.05 -39.35 -10.65
CA VAL A 85 -15.32 -40.11 -9.64
C VAL A 85 -13.89 -40.26 -10.17
N GLU A 86 -12.98 -39.42 -9.67
CA GLU A 86 -11.59 -39.43 -10.06
C GLU A 86 -10.99 -40.73 -9.51
N VAL A 87 -10.72 -41.68 -10.39
CA VAL A 87 -9.94 -42.86 -10.07
C VAL A 87 -8.61 -42.34 -9.56
N ALA A 88 -8.34 -42.59 -8.27
CA ALA A 88 -7.16 -42.12 -7.57
C ALA A 88 -5.89 -42.49 -8.32
N VAL A 89 -5.37 -41.53 -9.11
CA VAL A 89 -3.97 -41.50 -9.47
C VAL A 89 -3.27 -40.92 -8.25
N ALA A 90 -2.34 -41.70 -7.69
CA ALA A 90 -1.56 -41.31 -6.51
C ALA A 90 -1.06 -39.86 -6.68
N PRO A 91 -1.41 -38.95 -5.75
CA PRO A 91 -0.93 -37.58 -5.80
C PRO A 91 0.60 -37.61 -5.78
N VAL A 92 1.22 -37.01 -6.81
CA VAL A 92 2.60 -36.56 -6.67
C VAL A 92 2.55 -35.48 -5.61
N GLU A 93 3.19 -35.75 -4.48
CA GLU A 93 3.23 -34.90 -3.29
C GLU A 93 3.86 -33.55 -3.65
N GLN A 94 3.06 -32.60 -4.13
CA GLN A 94 3.45 -31.20 -4.11
C GLN A 94 3.46 -30.78 -2.64
N ALA A 95 4.66 -30.56 -2.12
CA ALA A 95 4.89 -30.04 -0.79
C ALA A 95 3.95 -28.85 -0.55
N PRO A 96 3.15 -28.86 0.53
CA PRO A 96 2.37 -27.69 0.92
C PRO A 96 3.31 -26.49 0.97
N PRO A 97 2.92 -25.29 0.48
CA PRO A 97 3.66 -24.09 0.84
C PRO A 97 3.77 -24.06 2.37
N PRO A 98 4.98 -23.89 2.93
CA PRO A 98 5.13 -23.90 4.38
C PRO A 98 4.16 -22.88 4.96
N VAL A 99 3.31 -23.35 5.88
CA VAL A 99 2.46 -22.50 6.69
C VAL A 99 3.41 -21.62 7.50
N ASP A 100 3.67 -20.41 6.98
CA ASP A 100 4.43 -19.37 7.65
C ASP A 100 3.63 -18.96 8.89
N VAL A 101 3.98 -19.58 10.00
CA VAL A 101 3.60 -19.12 11.32
C VAL A 101 4.27 -17.77 11.47
N ALA A 102 3.55 -16.67 11.19
CA ALA A 102 3.98 -15.35 11.58
C ALA A 102 4.33 -15.44 13.08
N PRO A 103 5.63 -15.31 13.45
CA PRO A 103 6.02 -15.41 14.84
C PRO A 103 5.24 -14.37 15.61
N ALA A 104 4.70 -14.72 16.77
CA ALA A 104 3.96 -13.78 17.63
C ALA A 104 4.78 -12.53 18.04
N ALA A 105 6.07 -12.50 17.70
CA ALA A 105 7.01 -11.40 17.93
C ALA A 105 7.67 -10.87 16.63
N ALA A 106 7.14 -11.18 15.44
CA ALA A 106 7.59 -10.57 14.20
C ALA A 106 6.91 -9.20 13.99
N PRO A 107 7.65 -8.19 13.50
CA PRO A 107 7.08 -6.88 13.21
C PRO A 107 6.05 -6.97 12.08
N SER A 108 4.98 -6.20 12.19
CA SER A 108 3.91 -6.17 11.19
C SER A 108 4.36 -5.42 9.93
N LEU A 109 4.12 -6.03 8.77
CA LEU A 109 4.33 -5.39 7.47
C LEU A 109 3.12 -4.53 7.11
N LEU A 110 3.35 -3.22 6.92
CA LEU A 110 2.30 -2.25 6.60
C LEU A 110 2.35 -1.75 5.16
N GLY A 111 3.50 -1.85 4.51
CA GLY A 111 3.70 -1.30 3.18
C GLY A 111 4.98 -1.78 2.52
N ILE A 112 5.02 -1.73 1.20
CA ILE A 112 6.19 -2.04 0.39
C ILE A 112 6.35 -0.91 -0.64
N SER A 113 7.58 -0.45 -0.80
CA SER A 113 7.96 0.55 -1.81
C SER A 113 9.09 -0.03 -2.65
N ILE A 114 8.89 -0.13 -3.96
CA ILE A 114 9.91 -0.60 -4.90
C ILE A 114 10.21 0.56 -5.86
N GLN A 115 11.45 1.04 -5.84
CA GLN A 115 11.92 2.09 -6.75
C GLN A 115 13.23 1.67 -7.40
N GLY A 116 13.28 1.66 -8.74
CA GLY A 116 14.50 1.35 -9.48
C GLY A 116 15.12 -0.03 -9.19
N GLY A 117 14.31 -1.00 -8.75
CA GLY A 117 14.77 -2.35 -8.37
C GLY A 117 15.21 -2.49 -6.91
N ALA A 118 15.23 -1.41 -6.13
CA ALA A 118 15.46 -1.45 -4.69
C ALA A 118 14.11 -1.46 -3.94
N GLY A 119 13.90 -2.49 -3.12
CA GLY A 119 12.73 -2.62 -2.25
C GLY A 119 12.97 -2.05 -0.86
N LYS A 120 11.95 -1.40 -0.30
CA LYS A 120 11.85 -1.03 1.11
C LYS A 120 10.54 -1.55 1.69
N ALA A 121 10.58 -2.06 2.91
CA ALA A 121 9.44 -2.56 3.66
C ALA A 121 9.13 -1.60 4.82
N LEU A 122 7.87 -1.20 4.95
CA LEU A 122 7.39 -0.41 6.08
C LEU A 122 7.00 -1.38 7.19
N LEU A 123 7.83 -1.44 8.24
CA LEU A 123 7.67 -2.39 9.34
C LEU A 123 7.32 -1.65 10.62
N ARG A 124 6.35 -2.22 11.36
CA ARG A 124 5.93 -1.75 12.68
C ARG A 124 6.24 -2.79 13.73
N VAL A 125 7.05 -2.43 14.71
CA VAL A 125 7.37 -3.31 15.84
C VAL A 125 6.17 -3.43 16.78
N ALA A 126 5.89 -4.65 17.26
CA ALA A 126 4.83 -4.88 18.24
C ALA A 126 5.04 -4.00 19.49
N GLY A 127 4.02 -3.23 19.86
CA GLY A 127 4.07 -2.30 21.00
C GLY A 127 4.62 -0.90 20.68
N LYS A 128 5.10 -0.64 19.46
CA LYS A 128 5.41 0.73 18.98
C LYS A 128 4.32 1.20 18.03
N ASP A 129 3.98 2.49 18.08
CA ASP A 129 3.05 3.11 17.12
C ASP A 129 3.74 3.55 15.83
N GLU A 130 5.04 3.80 15.90
CA GLU A 130 5.84 4.25 14.78
C GLU A 130 6.17 3.08 13.83
N ALA A 131 6.02 3.33 12.53
CA ALA A 131 6.42 2.43 11.46
C ALA A 131 7.55 3.06 10.65
N LEU A 132 8.60 2.30 10.39
CA LEU A 132 9.81 2.78 9.72
C LEU A 132 10.09 1.98 8.45
N TRP A 133 10.73 2.62 7.48
CA TRP A 133 11.11 2.01 6.22
C TRP A 133 12.46 1.32 6.34
N TYR A 134 12.50 0.02 6.05
CA TYR A 134 13.69 -0.80 6.09
C TYR A 134 14.03 -1.36 4.72
N ALA A 135 15.31 -1.32 4.34
CA ALA A 135 15.82 -1.99 3.14
C ALA A 135 16.24 -3.44 3.42
N SER A 136 16.45 -4.24 2.38
CA SER A 136 17.06 -5.56 2.51
C SER A 136 18.44 -5.46 3.18
N GLY A 137 18.69 -6.32 4.17
CA GLY A 137 19.88 -6.35 5.01
C GLY A 137 19.77 -5.53 6.29
N GLU A 138 18.75 -4.68 6.44
CA GLU A 138 18.55 -3.91 7.67
C GLU A 138 17.87 -4.73 8.76
N THR A 139 18.15 -4.38 10.02
CA THR A 139 17.65 -5.10 11.20
C THR A 139 16.63 -4.26 11.96
N VAL A 140 15.49 -4.86 12.29
CA VAL A 140 14.39 -4.28 13.07
C VAL A 140 14.05 -5.20 14.23
N ASP A 141 14.16 -4.71 15.47
CA ASP A 141 13.92 -5.49 16.70
C ASP A 141 14.77 -6.77 16.83
N GLY A 142 15.79 -6.99 15.98
CA GLY A 142 16.53 -8.26 15.91
C GLY A 142 16.04 -9.23 14.83
N TRP A 143 15.12 -8.80 13.97
CA TRP A 143 14.82 -9.43 12.67
C TRP A 143 15.60 -8.72 11.58
N THR A 144 16.33 -9.46 10.74
CA THR A 144 16.97 -8.93 9.55
C THR A 144 16.05 -9.12 8.35
N VAL A 145 15.83 -8.07 7.57
CA VAL A 145 15.00 -8.14 6.35
C VAL A 145 15.83 -8.81 5.26
N SER A 146 15.54 -10.07 4.91
CA SER A 146 16.33 -10.81 3.92
C SER A 146 15.88 -10.52 2.50
N VAL A 147 14.57 -10.56 2.23
CA VAL A 147 13.99 -10.36 0.89
C VAL A 147 12.75 -9.47 0.98
N ILE A 148 12.61 -8.57 -0.01
CA ILE A 148 11.43 -7.72 -0.16
C ILE A 148 10.89 -7.94 -1.57
N ASP A 149 9.72 -8.57 -1.67
CA ASP A 149 8.97 -8.78 -2.91
C ASP A 149 7.82 -7.79 -3.03
N LYS A 150 7.07 -7.84 -4.14
CA LYS A 150 5.94 -6.92 -4.39
C LYS A 150 4.77 -7.06 -3.41
N ASP A 151 4.61 -8.23 -2.79
CA ASP A 151 3.43 -8.64 -2.02
C ASP A 151 3.78 -9.23 -0.66
N GLN A 152 5.06 -9.40 -0.35
CA GLN A 152 5.55 -10.00 0.88
C GLN A 152 6.93 -9.48 1.27
N ALA A 153 7.24 -9.52 2.57
CA ALA A 153 8.58 -9.34 3.08
C ALA A 153 9.02 -10.60 3.83
N VAL A 154 10.27 -11.00 3.66
CA VAL A 154 10.89 -12.13 4.35
C VAL A 154 11.84 -11.56 5.39
N LEU A 155 11.64 -11.97 6.64
CA LEU A 155 12.46 -11.60 7.78
C LEU A 155 13.15 -12.83 8.35
N GLU A 156 14.36 -12.66 8.84
CA GLU A 156 15.14 -13.73 9.45
C GLU A 156 15.63 -13.33 10.85
N ARG A 157 15.50 -14.23 11.82
CA ARG A 157 16.05 -14.07 13.18
C ARG A 157 16.49 -15.44 13.69
N ASP A 158 17.75 -15.57 14.10
CA ASP A 158 18.30 -16.79 14.70
C ASP A 158 18.03 -18.08 13.87
N GLY A 159 18.12 -17.98 12.54
CA GLY A 159 17.82 -19.07 11.60
C GLY A 159 16.33 -19.37 11.40
N LYS A 160 15.43 -18.58 12.01
CA LYS A 160 13.99 -18.63 11.77
C LYS A 160 13.63 -17.62 10.69
N VAL A 161 12.98 -18.11 9.64
CA VAL A 161 12.44 -17.30 8.55
C VAL A 161 10.96 -17.05 8.80
N ALA A 162 10.54 -15.80 8.67
CA ALA A 162 9.15 -15.38 8.74
C ALA A 162 8.78 -14.66 7.45
N ARG A 163 7.89 -15.24 6.65
CA ARG A 163 7.31 -14.53 5.51
C ARG A 163 6.02 -13.84 5.94
N ILE A 164 5.98 -12.54 5.73
CA ILE A 164 4.84 -11.71 6.10
C ILE A 164 4.22 -11.17 4.82
N PRO A 165 3.00 -11.62 4.45
CA PRO A 165 2.29 -11.07 3.31
C PRO A 165 1.81 -9.65 3.64
N LEU A 166 1.84 -8.76 2.66
CA LEU A 166 1.33 -7.39 2.78
C LEU A 166 -0.21 -7.40 2.93
N HIS A 167 -0.86 -8.36 2.29
CA HIS A 167 -2.32 -8.50 2.31
C HIS A 167 -2.69 -9.84 2.96
N PRO A 168 -3.51 -9.84 4.03
CA PRO A 168 -4.04 -11.07 4.56
C PRO A 168 -4.96 -11.73 3.51
N PRO A 169 -4.98 -13.07 3.43
CA PRO A 169 -5.93 -13.76 2.57
C PRO A 169 -7.36 -13.37 2.94
N TRP A 170 -8.19 -13.05 1.94
CA TRP A 170 -9.59 -12.74 2.17
C TRP A 170 -10.32 -14.00 2.67
N THR A 171 -10.68 -14.02 3.95
CA THR A 171 -11.54 -15.07 4.52
C THR A 171 -12.98 -14.79 4.11
N ASN A 172 -13.59 -15.70 3.34
CA ASN A 172 -15.01 -15.63 3.05
C ASN A 172 -15.81 -15.95 4.33
N PRO A 173 -16.65 -15.04 4.86
CA PRO A 173 -17.48 -15.37 6.01
C PRO A 173 -18.44 -16.51 5.63
N PRO A 174 -18.77 -17.42 6.57
CA PRO A 174 -19.77 -18.44 6.33
C PRO A 174 -21.07 -17.78 5.85
N PRO A 175 -21.79 -18.38 4.87
CA PRO A 175 -23.07 -17.84 4.43
C PRO A 175 -24.00 -17.70 5.64
N ALA A 176 -24.59 -16.50 5.79
CA ALA A 176 -25.52 -16.23 6.87
C ALA A 176 -26.67 -17.26 6.83
N PRO A 177 -27.15 -17.74 7.99
CA PRO A 177 -28.32 -18.61 8.03
C PRO A 177 -29.51 -17.90 7.35
N PRO A 178 -30.36 -18.64 6.62
CA PRO A 178 -31.53 -18.06 5.98
C PRO A 178 -32.42 -17.37 7.03
N PRO A 179 -33.05 -16.24 6.70
CA PRO A 179 -33.97 -15.58 7.61
C PRO A 179 -35.12 -16.53 8.00
N PRO A 180 -35.65 -16.42 9.22
CA PRO A 180 -36.79 -17.22 9.64
C PRO A 180 -38.00 -16.98 8.71
N PRO A 181 -38.83 -18.00 8.47
CA PRO A 181 -40.03 -17.84 7.66
C PRO A 181 -40.94 -16.76 8.28
N PRO A 182 -41.64 -15.96 7.44
CA PRO A 182 -42.57 -14.96 7.95
C PRO A 182 -43.65 -15.65 8.80
N PRO A 183 -44.13 -15.01 9.88
CA PRO A 183 -45.19 -15.57 10.71
C PRO A 183 -46.43 -15.83 9.85
N GLU A 184 -46.99 -17.04 9.96
CA GLU A 184 -48.26 -17.37 9.31
C GLU A 184 -49.34 -16.39 9.79
N PRO A 185 -50.18 -15.87 8.88
CA PRO A 185 -51.29 -15.03 9.28
C PRO A 185 -52.27 -15.86 10.12
N GLU A 186 -52.46 -15.49 11.38
CA GLU A 186 -53.54 -16.02 12.22
C GLU A 186 -54.87 -15.67 11.55
N LEU A 187 -55.65 -16.71 11.22
CA LEU A 187 -57.01 -16.63 10.65
C LEU A 187 -58.06 -16.46 11.75
#